data_AF-A0A3C0QSI0-F1
#
_entry.id   AF-A0A3C0QSI0-F1
#
_cell.length_a   1.000
_cell.length_b   1.000
_cell.length_c   1.000
_cell.angle_alpha   90.00
_cell.angle_beta   90.00
_cell.angle_gamma   90.00
#
_symmetry.space_group_name_H-M   'P 1'
#
loop_
_entity.id
_entity.type
_entity.pdbx_description
1 polymer ?
#
loop_
_entity_poly.entity_id
_entity_poly.type
_entity_poly.pdbx_seq_one_letter_code
_entity_poly.pdbx_strand_id
1 'polypeptide(L)'
;MTGTAGTFGASEDITVSVAVDSRVENTPEFLKDWTKTELTAKSSNDVTFVIYQKNFNNGDTVELGSNGQSAYCVNYTIFLSETSEPIPTEPETTEPITEEPTTEEPTQPIPEPTDATTEPSQPASEQPVTYGDVDGDGAVSIIDVLTLNQYLLGIGDIETEYLENADVDHNGLLEDSDAMTILKYLVKLATF
;
A
#
# COMPACT_ATOMS: atom_id res chain seq x y z
N MET A 1 -33.86 0.49 -9.62
CA MET A 1 -34.28 -0.60 -8.71
C MET A 1 -33.62 -0.35 -7.37
N THR A 2 -34.37 0.20 -6.41
CA THR A 2 -33.92 0.36 -5.01
C THR A 2 -34.40 -0.87 -4.25
N GLY A 3 -33.49 -1.78 -3.92
CA GLY A 3 -33.80 -2.98 -3.18
C GLY A 3 -32.53 -3.56 -2.55
N THR A 4 -32.70 -4.26 -1.43
CA THR A 4 -31.64 -5.02 -0.77
C THR A 4 -31.07 -6.04 -1.75
N ALA A 5 -29.78 -5.93 -2.05
CA ALA A 5 -29.05 -6.86 -2.91
C ALA A 5 -28.49 -8.03 -2.10
N GLY A 6 -28.26 -7.84 -0.80
CA GLY A 6 -27.80 -8.87 0.12
C GLY A 6 -27.91 -8.41 1.57
N THR A 7 -27.93 -9.39 2.48
CA THR A 7 -27.89 -9.13 3.93
C THR A 7 -27.15 -10.25 4.64
N PHE A 8 -26.49 -9.92 5.75
CA PHE A 8 -25.88 -10.89 6.65
C PHE A 8 -25.85 -10.33 8.08
N GLY A 9 -25.75 -11.22 9.07
CA GLY A 9 -25.56 -10.83 10.47
C GLY A 9 -24.08 -10.83 10.85
N ALA A 10 -23.65 -9.83 11.61
CA ALA A 10 -22.33 -9.79 12.22
C ALA A 10 -22.28 -10.77 13.41
N SER A 11 -21.35 -11.73 13.39
CA SER A 11 -21.16 -12.69 14.50
C SER A 11 -20.22 -12.17 15.59
N GLU A 12 -19.50 -11.09 15.31
CA GLU A 12 -18.52 -10.39 16.14
C GLU A 12 -18.52 -8.90 15.78
N ASP A 13 -17.77 -8.07 16.50
CA ASP A 13 -17.55 -6.68 16.11
C ASP A 13 -16.65 -6.66 14.86
N ILE A 14 -17.19 -6.14 13.76
CA ILE A 14 -16.55 -6.19 12.44
C ILE A 14 -16.51 -4.84 11.75
N THR A 15 -15.46 -4.64 10.96
CA THR A 15 -15.40 -3.58 9.97
C THR A 15 -15.75 -4.17 8.61
N VAL A 16 -16.81 -3.66 8.00
CA VAL A 16 -17.19 -4.03 6.63
C VAL A 16 -16.59 -3.02 5.68
N SER A 17 -15.80 -3.49 4.72
CA SER A 17 -15.24 -2.69 3.64
C SER A 17 -15.95 -3.02 2.33
N VAL A 18 -16.45 -2.02 1.60
CA VAL A 18 -17.11 -2.16 0.29
C VAL A 18 -16.25 -1.51 -0.78
N ALA A 19 -15.71 -2.33 -1.68
CA ALA A 19 -14.98 -1.89 -2.85
C ALA A 19 -15.97 -1.59 -3.99
N VAL A 20 -16.18 -0.31 -4.28
CA VAL A 20 -17.09 0.16 -5.33
C VAL A 20 -16.27 0.60 -6.53
N ASP A 21 -16.62 0.13 -7.73
CA ASP A 21 -15.99 0.58 -8.98
C ASP A 21 -15.99 2.11 -9.05
N SER A 22 -14.82 2.71 -9.22
CA SER A 22 -14.65 4.16 -9.17
C SER A 22 -15.40 4.91 -10.26
N ARG A 23 -15.90 4.20 -11.28
CA ARG A 23 -16.69 4.74 -12.40
C ARG A 23 -18.18 4.88 -12.05
N VAL A 24 -18.63 4.37 -10.89
CA VAL A 24 -20.00 4.57 -10.40
C VAL A 24 -20.17 6.04 -10.01
N GLU A 25 -20.89 6.79 -10.85
CA GLU A 25 -21.07 8.25 -10.70
C GLU A 25 -22.04 8.61 -9.57
N ASN A 26 -23.05 7.75 -9.35
CA ASN A 26 -24.04 7.91 -8.30
C ASN A 26 -23.71 6.98 -7.15
N THR A 27 -23.21 7.53 -6.04
CA THR A 27 -22.94 6.76 -4.83
C THR A 27 -24.15 5.90 -4.46
N PRO A 28 -23.98 4.58 -4.28
CA PRO A 28 -25.05 3.70 -3.86
C PRO A 28 -25.75 4.20 -2.59
N GLU A 29 -27.09 4.18 -2.58
CA GLU A 29 -27.90 4.74 -1.48
C GLU A 29 -27.53 4.16 -0.11
N PHE A 30 -27.22 2.86 -0.06
CA PHE A 30 -26.87 2.15 1.16
C PHE A 30 -25.50 2.55 1.76
N LEU A 31 -24.68 3.30 1.00
CA LEU A 31 -23.37 3.77 1.42
C LEU A 31 -23.38 5.23 1.92
N LYS A 32 -24.55 5.88 1.98
CA LYS A 32 -24.65 7.30 2.34
C LYS A 32 -24.15 7.62 3.75
N ASP A 33 -24.26 6.66 4.67
CA ASP A 33 -23.80 6.76 6.05
C ASP A 33 -22.51 5.97 6.31
N TRP A 34 -21.83 5.53 5.25
CA TRP A 34 -20.53 4.87 5.33
C TRP A 34 -19.41 5.88 5.09
N THR A 35 -18.25 5.63 5.69
CA THR A 35 -17.08 6.48 5.51
C THR A 35 -16.39 6.10 4.21
N LYS A 36 -16.34 7.02 3.25
CA LYS A 36 -15.45 6.88 2.10
C LYS A 36 -14.01 7.07 2.58
N THR A 37 -13.14 6.12 2.28
CA THR A 37 -11.72 6.16 2.63
C THR A 37 -10.87 6.67 1.46
N GLU A 38 -9.58 6.90 1.71
CA GLU A 38 -8.59 7.19 0.65
C GLU A 38 -8.05 5.90 0.00
N LEU A 39 -8.38 4.73 0.54
CA LEU A 39 -7.93 3.44 0.02
C LEU A 39 -8.55 3.16 -1.34
N THR A 40 -7.74 2.54 -2.19
CA THR A 40 -8.17 2.03 -3.49
C THR A 40 -7.69 0.59 -3.68
N ALA A 41 -8.40 -0.16 -4.52
CA ALA A 41 -7.99 -1.48 -4.98
C ALA A 41 -8.05 -1.52 -6.51
N LYS A 42 -7.17 -2.28 -7.15
CA LYS A 42 -7.20 -2.51 -8.59
C LYS A 42 -7.40 -3.99 -8.89
N SER A 43 -8.28 -4.30 -9.83
CA SER A 43 -8.39 -5.66 -10.38
C SER A 43 -7.33 -5.91 -11.47
N SER A 44 -7.11 -7.18 -11.80
CA SER A 44 -6.20 -7.61 -12.88
C SER A 44 -6.63 -7.18 -14.29
N ASN A 45 -7.81 -6.58 -14.44
CA ASN A 45 -8.32 -6.00 -15.69
C ASN A 45 -8.49 -4.47 -15.60
N ASP A 46 -7.68 -3.81 -14.76
CA ASP A 46 -7.58 -2.34 -14.64
C ASP A 46 -8.84 -1.60 -14.17
N VAL A 47 -9.73 -2.28 -13.45
CA VAL A 47 -10.81 -1.58 -12.74
C VAL A 47 -10.30 -1.09 -11.39
N THR A 48 -10.36 0.22 -11.17
CA THR A 48 -10.08 0.83 -9.88
C THR A 48 -11.35 0.85 -9.03
N PHE A 49 -11.21 0.51 -7.76
CA PHE A 49 -12.26 0.55 -6.76
C PHE A 49 -11.92 1.59 -5.70
N VAL A 50 -12.93 2.31 -5.24
CA VAL A 50 -12.88 3.16 -4.04
C VAL A 50 -13.47 2.39 -2.87
N ILE A 51 -12.85 2.48 -1.69
CA ILE A 51 -13.27 1.71 -0.52
C ILE A 51 -14.12 2.57 0.42
N TYR A 52 -15.30 2.06 0.78
CA TYR A 52 -16.15 2.58 1.87
C TYR A 52 -16.09 1.64 3.06
N GLN A 53 -16.07 2.18 4.28
CA GLN A 53 -16.03 1.39 5.52
C GLN A 53 -17.12 1.79 6.51
N LYS A 54 -17.61 0.81 7.26
CA LYS A 54 -18.48 1.00 8.41
C LYS A 54 -18.30 -0.13 9.41
N ASN A 55 -18.28 0.22 10.69
CA ASN A 55 -18.21 -0.73 11.78
C ASN A 55 -19.63 -1.20 12.16
N PHE A 56 -19.74 -2.48 12.49
CA PHE A 56 -20.95 -3.12 12.98
C PHE A 56 -20.59 -3.93 14.22
N ASN A 57 -21.45 -3.90 15.23
CA ASN A 57 -21.25 -4.66 16.46
C ASN A 57 -21.76 -6.10 16.28
N ASN A 58 -21.33 -7.00 17.16
CA ASN A 58 -21.87 -8.35 17.25
C ASN A 58 -23.40 -8.32 17.37
N GLY A 59 -24.07 -9.07 16.49
CA GLY A 59 -25.52 -9.16 16.40
C GLY A 59 -26.17 -8.11 15.48
N ASP A 60 -25.41 -7.12 14.99
CA ASP A 60 -25.94 -6.17 14.01
C ASP A 60 -26.25 -6.87 12.68
N THR A 61 -27.27 -6.37 11.99
CA THR A 61 -27.61 -6.80 10.63
C THR A 61 -27.01 -5.82 9.63
N VAL A 62 -26.20 -6.34 8.70
CA VAL A 62 -25.67 -5.59 7.57
C VAL A 62 -26.60 -5.74 6.38
N GLU A 63 -27.04 -4.63 5.83
CA GLU A 63 -27.86 -4.58 4.61
C GLU A 63 -27.09 -3.89 3.48
N LEU A 64 -26.98 -4.59 2.34
CA LEU A 64 -26.31 -4.10 1.14
C LEU A 64 -27.34 -3.79 0.07
N GLY A 65 -27.12 -2.69 -0.65
CA GLY A 65 -28.04 -2.21 -1.70
C GLY A 65 -27.54 -2.49 -3.11
N SER A 66 -28.31 -2.01 -4.09
CA SER A 66 -27.92 -1.98 -5.51
C SER A 66 -26.62 -1.21 -5.74
N ASN A 67 -25.82 -1.63 -6.73
CA ASN A 67 -24.49 -1.08 -7.08
C ASN A 67 -24.44 0.41 -7.51
N GLY A 68 -25.58 1.11 -7.56
CA GLY A 68 -25.68 2.38 -8.29
C GLY A 68 -25.68 2.15 -9.80
N GLN A 69 -26.57 2.80 -10.54
CA GLN A 69 -26.70 2.56 -11.98
C GLN A 69 -25.71 3.44 -12.76
N SER A 70 -24.65 2.84 -13.29
CA SER A 70 -23.72 3.44 -14.26
C SER A 70 -23.34 2.41 -15.31
N ALA A 71 -23.26 2.81 -16.59
CA ALA A 71 -22.88 1.90 -17.67
C ALA A 71 -21.40 1.47 -17.55
N TYR A 72 -21.08 0.25 -17.98
CA TYR A 72 -19.72 -0.32 -17.98
C TYR A 72 -19.05 -0.51 -16.60
N CYS A 73 -19.76 -0.24 -15.51
CA CYS A 73 -19.29 -0.50 -14.15
C CYS A 73 -19.43 -1.99 -13.80
N VAL A 74 -18.52 -2.49 -12.98
CA VAL A 74 -18.61 -3.83 -12.38
C VAL A 74 -19.30 -3.76 -11.02
N ASN A 75 -19.76 -4.91 -10.52
CA ASN A 75 -20.36 -5.00 -9.19
C ASN A 75 -19.33 -4.69 -8.09
N TYR A 76 -19.79 -4.18 -6.96
CA TYR A 76 -18.97 -4.07 -5.76
C TYR A 76 -18.57 -5.44 -5.20
N THR A 77 -17.51 -5.44 -4.40
CA THR A 77 -17.07 -6.59 -3.58
C THR A 77 -16.96 -6.13 -2.12
N ILE A 78 -17.26 -7.02 -1.17
CA ILE A 78 -17.16 -6.74 0.25
C ILE A 78 -16.04 -7.56 0.90
N PHE A 79 -15.36 -6.95 1.88
CA PHE A 79 -14.39 -7.61 2.75
C PHE A 79 -14.81 -7.39 4.20
N LEU A 80 -14.53 -8.36 5.06
CA LEU A 80 -14.80 -8.29 6.48
C LEU A 80 -13.47 -8.45 7.22
N SER A 81 -13.24 -7.61 8.21
CA SER A 81 -12.13 -7.71 9.15
C SER A 81 -12.65 -7.53 10.57
N GLU A 82 -11.90 -8.01 11.55
CA GLU A 82 -12.12 -7.65 12.95
C GLU A 82 -12.07 -6.11 13.09
N THR A 83 -12.96 -5.54 13.90
CA THR A 83 -12.86 -4.12 14.24
C THR A 83 -11.66 -3.90 15.15
N SER A 84 -10.62 -3.22 14.66
CA SER A 84 -9.64 -2.60 15.55
C SER A 84 -10.27 -1.39 16.25
N GLU A 85 -10.02 -1.24 17.55
CA GLU A 85 -10.44 -0.05 18.30
C GLU A 85 -9.95 1.22 17.58
N PRO A 86 -10.72 2.33 17.61
CA PRO A 86 -10.17 3.61 17.15
C PRO A 86 -8.93 3.91 18.00
N ILE A 87 -7.76 3.99 17.37
CA ILE A 87 -6.58 4.56 18.00
C ILE A 87 -7.03 5.91 18.57
N PRO A 88 -6.78 6.21 19.86
CA PRO A 88 -7.17 7.48 20.45
C PRO A 88 -6.73 8.60 19.52
N THR A 89 -7.69 9.43 19.08
CA THR A 89 -7.40 10.65 18.35
C THR A 89 -6.70 11.59 19.33
N GLU A 90 -5.40 11.43 19.49
CA GLU A 90 -4.57 12.49 20.02
C GLU A 90 -4.78 13.67 19.05
N PRO A 91 -5.10 14.88 19.55
CA PRO A 91 -5.31 16.01 18.66
C PRO A 91 -4.03 16.19 17.85
N GLU A 92 -4.14 16.05 16.53
CA GLU A 92 -3.10 16.53 15.62
C GLU A 92 -2.87 18.00 15.95
N THR A 93 -1.81 18.24 16.72
CA THR A 93 -1.24 19.56 16.84
C THR A 93 -0.64 19.82 15.49
N THR A 94 -1.42 20.50 14.65
CA THR A 94 -0.97 21.10 13.41
C THR A 94 0.06 22.16 13.78
N GLU A 95 1.31 21.72 13.95
CA GLU A 95 2.43 22.66 13.88
C GLU A 95 2.38 23.30 12.50
N PRO A 96 2.49 24.63 12.39
CA PRO A 96 2.55 25.28 11.09
C PRO A 96 3.81 24.77 10.39
N ILE A 97 3.62 24.00 9.32
CA ILE A 97 4.67 23.73 8.35
C ILE A 97 5.08 25.09 7.81
N THR A 98 6.26 25.53 8.26
CA THR A 98 6.96 26.64 7.64
C THR A 98 7.49 26.08 6.33
N GLU A 99 6.86 26.48 5.22
CA GLU A 99 7.39 26.19 3.88
C GLU A 99 8.82 26.75 3.81
N GLU A 100 9.82 25.86 3.86
CA GLU A 100 11.17 26.23 3.50
C GLU A 100 11.18 26.64 2.02
N PRO A 101 11.96 27.67 1.63
CA PRO A 101 11.96 28.14 0.26
C PRO A 101 12.48 27.03 -0.67
N THR A 102 11.64 26.66 -1.65
CA THR A 102 12.03 25.85 -2.80
C THR A 102 13.25 26.48 -3.47
N THR A 103 14.39 25.84 -3.29
CA THR A 103 15.60 26.15 -4.04
C THR A 103 15.49 25.44 -5.38
N GLU A 104 15.40 26.21 -6.47
CA GLU A 104 15.53 25.68 -7.83
C GLU A 104 16.92 25.01 -7.97
N GLU A 105 16.92 23.71 -8.26
CA GLU A 105 18.13 22.96 -8.56
C GLU A 105 18.81 23.51 -9.84
N PRO A 106 20.15 23.65 -9.87
CA PRO A 106 20.83 24.08 -11.08
C PRO A 106 20.80 22.95 -12.12
N THR A 107 20.39 23.29 -13.33
CA THR A 107 20.40 22.39 -14.49
C THR A 107 21.83 21.90 -14.76
N GLN A 108 22.13 20.66 -14.37
CA GLN A 108 23.34 19.96 -14.79
C GLN A 108 23.20 19.49 -16.25
N PRO A 109 24.29 19.45 -17.03
CA PRO A 109 24.24 19.02 -18.41
C PRO A 109 23.95 17.52 -18.52
N ILE A 110 23.04 17.17 -19.43
CA ILE A 110 22.83 15.81 -19.94
C ILE A 110 24.18 15.20 -20.36
N PRO A 111 24.58 14.02 -19.86
CA PRO A 111 25.68 13.28 -20.46
C PRO A 111 25.23 12.67 -21.80
N GLU A 112 26.07 12.81 -22.83
CA GLU A 112 25.92 12.15 -24.13
C GLU A 112 25.88 10.61 -23.97
N PRO A 113 25.20 9.87 -24.88
CA PRO A 113 25.19 8.43 -24.86
C PRO A 113 26.60 7.91 -25.12
N THR A 114 27.21 7.30 -24.11
CA THR A 114 28.51 6.63 -24.25
C THR A 114 28.28 5.21 -24.74
N ASP A 115 28.86 4.90 -25.89
CA ASP A 115 28.84 3.59 -26.54
C ASP A 115 29.23 2.46 -25.58
N ALA A 116 28.41 1.41 -25.56
CA ALA A 116 28.66 0.17 -24.84
C ALA A 116 29.91 -0.52 -25.39
N THR A 117 30.97 -0.57 -24.58
CA THR A 117 32.08 -1.51 -24.75
C THR A 117 31.95 -2.60 -23.69
N THR A 118 31.60 -3.80 -24.13
CA THR A 118 31.70 -5.04 -23.36
C THR A 118 33.18 -5.40 -23.12
N GLU A 119 33.63 -5.35 -21.87
CA GLU A 119 34.85 -6.01 -21.39
C GLU A 119 34.53 -6.95 -20.21
N PRO A 120 35.32 -8.02 -20.01
CA PRO A 120 34.88 -9.24 -19.36
C PRO A 120 34.84 -9.17 -17.82
N SER A 121 33.86 -9.87 -17.25
CA SER A 121 33.63 -10.05 -15.80
C SER A 121 34.90 -10.41 -15.03
N GLN A 122 35.29 -9.49 -14.15
CA GLN A 122 36.22 -9.68 -13.04
C GLN A 122 35.42 -10.18 -11.81
N PRO A 123 35.96 -11.07 -10.95
CA PRO A 123 35.16 -11.77 -9.94
C PRO A 123 34.60 -10.82 -8.87
N ALA A 124 33.36 -11.11 -8.47
CA ALA A 124 32.58 -10.40 -7.46
C ALA A 124 33.40 -10.17 -6.17
N SER A 125 33.57 -8.90 -5.80
CA SER A 125 33.89 -8.54 -4.42
C SER A 125 32.63 -8.78 -3.59
N GLU A 126 32.69 -9.67 -2.61
CA GLU A 126 31.65 -9.84 -1.59
C GLU A 126 31.53 -8.52 -0.80
N GLN A 127 30.60 -7.65 -1.18
CA GLN A 127 30.23 -6.49 -0.35
C GLN A 127 29.55 -7.05 0.92
N PRO A 128 29.83 -6.49 2.11
CA PRO A 128 29.19 -6.96 3.33
C PRO A 128 27.67 -6.79 3.22
N VAL A 129 26.93 -7.85 3.51
CA VAL A 129 25.45 -7.83 3.57
C VAL A 129 25.03 -6.79 4.60
N THR A 130 24.19 -5.86 4.16
CA THR A 130 23.64 -4.79 4.98
C THR A 130 22.13 -4.98 5.01
N TYR A 131 21.65 -5.78 5.97
CA TYR A 131 20.22 -6.06 6.10
C TYR A 131 19.43 -4.75 6.21
N GLY A 132 18.32 -4.67 5.47
CA GLY A 132 17.45 -3.52 5.36
C GLY A 132 17.83 -2.49 4.28
N ASP A 133 19.01 -2.57 3.68
CA ASP A 133 19.47 -1.73 2.56
C ASP A 133 19.13 -2.43 1.23
N VAL A 134 17.87 -2.27 0.81
CA VAL A 134 17.27 -3.00 -0.31
C VAL A 134 17.64 -2.36 -1.65
N ASP A 135 17.86 -1.04 -1.68
CA ASP A 135 18.24 -0.34 -2.91
C ASP A 135 19.76 -0.21 -3.10
N GLY A 136 20.56 -0.55 -2.09
CA GLY A 136 22.01 -0.60 -2.17
C GLY A 136 22.68 0.76 -2.01
N ASP A 137 21.98 1.77 -1.48
CA ASP A 137 22.52 3.11 -1.29
C ASP A 137 23.42 3.25 -0.05
N GLY A 138 23.49 2.19 0.77
CA GLY A 138 24.29 2.12 1.99
C GLY A 138 23.58 2.64 3.24
N ALA A 139 22.30 3.02 3.15
CA ALA A 139 21.47 3.48 4.25
C ALA A 139 20.18 2.66 4.36
N VAL A 140 19.75 2.42 5.58
CA VAL A 140 18.44 1.80 5.84
C VAL A 140 17.42 2.91 6.10
N SER A 141 16.46 3.04 5.20
CA SER A 141 15.50 4.15 5.11
C SER A 141 14.11 3.68 4.67
N ILE A 142 13.19 4.63 4.48
CA ILE A 142 11.86 4.31 3.94
C ILE A 142 11.91 3.98 2.45
N ILE A 143 12.99 4.36 1.74
CA ILE A 143 13.16 4.04 0.32
C ILE A 143 13.30 2.53 0.14
N ASP A 144 13.99 1.85 1.05
CA ASP A 144 14.13 0.38 1.06
C ASP A 144 12.79 -0.34 1.15
N VAL A 145 11.89 0.18 2.01
CA VAL A 145 10.52 -0.33 2.14
C VAL A 145 9.74 -0.15 0.84
N LEU A 146 9.91 1.00 0.17
CA LEU A 146 9.27 1.27 -1.12
C LEU A 146 9.85 0.39 -2.23
N THR A 147 11.16 0.18 -2.26
CA THR A 147 11.85 -0.69 -3.22
C THR A 147 11.38 -2.13 -3.08
N LEU A 148 11.31 -2.64 -1.85
CA LEU A 148 10.77 -3.97 -1.58
C LEU A 148 9.28 -4.09 -1.96
N ASN A 149 8.44 -3.12 -1.59
CA ASN A 149 7.03 -3.15 -1.98
C ASN A 149 6.83 -3.09 -3.50
N GLN A 150 7.63 -2.32 -4.23
CA GLN A 150 7.58 -2.28 -5.70
C GLN A 150 7.98 -3.63 -6.31
N TYR A 151 8.99 -4.30 -5.75
CA TYR A 151 9.40 -5.65 -6.13
C TYR A 151 8.29 -6.68 -5.88
N LEU A 152 7.67 -6.67 -4.70
CA LEU A 152 6.55 -7.57 -4.35
C LEU A 152 5.33 -7.38 -5.27
N LEU A 153 5.11 -6.14 -5.73
CA LEU A 153 4.06 -5.81 -6.69
C LEU A 153 4.43 -6.12 -8.16
N GLY A 154 5.68 -6.50 -8.43
CA GLY A 154 6.19 -6.76 -9.78
C GLY A 154 6.29 -5.51 -10.66
N ILE A 155 6.40 -4.32 -10.04
CA ILE A 155 6.53 -3.02 -10.74
C ILE A 155 7.93 -2.40 -10.58
N GLY A 156 8.81 -3.06 -9.84
CA GLY A 156 10.23 -2.72 -9.69
C GLY A 156 11.07 -3.98 -9.55
N ASP A 157 12.38 -3.82 -9.69
CA ASP A 157 13.36 -4.89 -9.57
C ASP A 157 14.32 -4.58 -8.40
N ILE A 158 14.78 -5.62 -7.69
CA ILE A 158 15.89 -5.54 -6.74
C ILE A 158 17.10 -6.19 -7.41
N GLU A 159 18.25 -5.52 -7.37
CA GLU A 159 19.48 -6.08 -7.93
C GLU A 159 19.85 -7.35 -7.15
N THR A 160 20.38 -8.36 -7.85
CA THR A 160 20.57 -9.70 -7.27
C THR A 160 21.47 -9.69 -6.02
N GLU A 161 22.41 -8.74 -5.94
CA GLU A 161 23.30 -8.58 -4.78
C GLU A 161 22.61 -8.01 -3.53
N TYR A 162 21.44 -7.36 -3.67
CA TYR A 162 20.68 -6.79 -2.55
C TYR A 162 19.47 -7.64 -2.15
N LEU A 163 19.24 -8.79 -2.80
CA LEU A 163 18.18 -9.72 -2.40
C LEU A 163 18.39 -10.24 -0.97
N GLU A 164 19.64 -10.48 -0.57
CA GLU A 164 19.96 -10.91 0.80
C GLU A 164 19.76 -9.77 1.80
N ASN A 165 20.02 -8.52 1.42
CA ASN A 165 19.73 -7.37 2.27
C ASN A 165 18.23 -7.23 2.56
N ALA A 166 17.38 -7.64 1.61
CA ALA A 166 15.94 -7.54 1.71
C ALA A 166 15.27 -8.67 2.53
N ASP A 167 15.91 -9.85 2.66
CA ASP A 167 15.47 -10.98 3.51
C ASP A 167 15.91 -10.76 4.97
N VAL A 168 15.23 -9.82 5.63
CA VAL A 168 15.62 -9.32 6.96
C VAL A 168 15.15 -10.23 8.09
N ASP A 169 14.23 -11.17 7.83
CA ASP A 169 13.85 -12.21 8.81
C ASP A 169 14.55 -13.57 8.56
N HIS A 170 15.39 -13.64 7.52
CA HIS A 170 16.27 -14.76 7.15
C HIS A 170 15.52 -16.05 6.85
N ASN A 171 14.31 -15.93 6.31
CA ASN A 171 13.47 -17.08 5.99
C ASN A 171 13.70 -17.59 4.55
N GLY A 172 14.46 -16.86 3.73
CA GLY A 172 14.77 -17.19 2.34
C GLY A 172 13.68 -16.83 1.33
N LEU A 173 12.65 -16.08 1.76
CA LEU A 173 11.54 -15.58 0.97
C LEU A 173 11.50 -14.05 1.12
N LEU A 174 11.14 -13.34 0.06
CA LEU A 174 10.89 -11.91 0.10
C LEU A 174 9.39 -11.68 0.17
N GLU A 175 8.90 -11.21 1.31
CA GLU A 175 7.48 -11.05 1.60
C GLU A 175 7.19 -9.70 2.30
N ASP A 176 5.93 -9.43 2.61
CA ASP A 176 5.51 -8.23 3.34
C ASP A 176 6.01 -8.21 4.81
N SER A 177 6.32 -9.39 5.36
CA SER A 177 7.00 -9.56 6.66
C SER A 177 8.32 -8.78 6.72
N ASP A 178 9.12 -8.85 5.65
CA ASP A 178 10.40 -8.17 5.54
C ASP A 178 10.23 -6.65 5.51
N ALA A 179 9.31 -6.16 4.67
CA ALA A 179 8.98 -4.74 4.58
C ALA A 179 8.50 -4.18 5.93
N MET A 180 7.70 -4.95 6.65
CA MET A 180 7.23 -4.60 7.99
C MET A 180 8.37 -4.59 9.02
N THR A 181 9.34 -5.49 8.89
CA THR A 181 10.51 -5.56 9.77
C THR A 181 11.44 -4.37 9.55
N ILE A 182 11.68 -3.97 8.30
CA ILE A 182 12.40 -2.73 7.96
C ILE A 182 11.67 -1.52 8.54
N LEU A 183 10.35 -1.41 8.35
CA LEU A 183 9.56 -0.32 8.92
C LEU A 183 9.67 -0.25 10.46
N LYS A 184 9.56 -1.40 11.14
CA LYS A 184 9.75 -1.51 12.60
C LYS A 184 11.17 -1.11 13.02
N TYR A 185 12.19 -1.45 12.25
CA TYR A 185 13.56 -1.01 12.50
C TYR A 185 13.70 0.52 12.43
N LEU A 186 13.12 1.17 11.41
CA LEU A 186 13.15 2.64 11.27
C LEU A 186 12.54 3.35 12.48
N VAL A 187 11.49 2.77 13.09
CA VAL A 187 10.86 3.28 14.31
C VAL A 187 11.42 2.69 15.62
N LYS A 188 12.53 1.95 15.54
CA LYS A 188 13.25 1.35 16.69
C LYS A 188 12.44 0.34 17.50
N LEU A 189 11.50 -0.35 16.83
CA LEU A 189 10.68 -1.41 17.41
C LEU A 189 11.20 -2.82 17.10
N ALA A 190 12.17 -2.96 16.18
CA ALA A 190 12.81 -4.22 15.83
C ALA A 190 14.28 -4.02 15.44
N THR A 191 15.00 -5.13 15.34
CA THR A 191 16.29 -5.26 14.64
C THR A 191 16.15 -6.34 13.59
N PHE A 192 17.08 -6.37 12.65
CA PHE A 192 17.33 -7.54 11.81
C PHE A 192 17.96 -8.65 12.67
#